data_AF-A0A349GSW0-F1
#
_entry.id   AF-A0A349GSW0-F1
#
_cell.length_a   1.000
_cell.length_b   1.000
_cell.length_c   1.000
_cell.angle_alpha   90.00
_cell.angle_beta   90.00
_cell.angle_gamma   90.00
#
_symmetry.space_group_name_H-M   'P 1'
#
loop_
_entity.id
_entity.type
_entity.pdbx_description
1 polymer ?
#
loop_
_entity_poly.entity_id
_entity_poly.type
_entity_poly.pdbx_seq_one_letter_code
_entity_poly.pdbx_strand_id
1 'polypeptide(L)'
;MKKKLLILLAVIILFGCSDKDSVKKIEFRKEIIYTLNGDRPYTGEGILYYDKDNIESRGYSKNGIPDKEWIYYFYNGKLKRKGSYKNGKMDGQWIYYYHSGEIEGKVNYRDGKEIK
;
A
#
# COMPACT_ATOMS: atom_id res chain seq x y z
N MET A 1 18.40 -17.08 -49.76
CA MET A 1 18.40 -17.40 -48.30
C MET A 1 18.22 -16.10 -47.53
N LYS A 2 17.31 -16.10 -46.54
CA LYS A 2 16.74 -14.91 -45.90
C LYS A 2 17.70 -14.29 -44.88
N LYS A 3 17.92 -12.98 -44.92
CA LYS A 3 17.93 -12.10 -43.73
C LYS A 3 17.31 -10.76 -44.13
N LYS A 4 16.03 -10.60 -43.78
CA LYS A 4 15.29 -9.34 -43.89
C LYS A 4 15.69 -8.48 -42.69
N LEU A 5 16.32 -7.33 -42.93
CA LEU A 5 16.47 -6.28 -41.93
C LEU A 5 15.23 -5.38 -42.04
N LEU A 6 14.23 -5.64 -41.19
CA LEU A 6 13.07 -4.77 -41.03
C LEU A 6 13.35 -3.81 -39.89
N ILE A 7 13.68 -2.56 -40.22
CA ILE A 7 13.59 -1.44 -39.30
C ILE A 7 12.12 -1.03 -39.29
N LEU A 8 11.39 -1.45 -38.26
CA LEU A 8 10.04 -0.99 -38.02
C LEU A 8 10.12 0.26 -37.12
N LEU A 9 9.94 1.43 -37.74
CA LEU A 9 9.59 2.66 -37.05
C LEU A 9 8.15 2.53 -36.55
N ALA A 10 7.92 2.64 -35.23
CA ALA A 10 6.77 3.32 -34.63
C ALA A 10 6.78 3.11 -33.10
N VAL A 11 6.95 4.22 -32.37
CA VAL A 11 6.22 4.62 -31.14
C VAL A 11 5.90 3.48 -30.16
N ILE A 12 6.42 3.40 -28.95
CA ILE A 12 6.13 4.28 -27.81
C ILE A 12 7.12 3.84 -26.74
N ILE A 13 8.13 4.64 -26.42
CA ILE A 13 8.53 4.86 -25.04
C ILE A 13 8.92 6.33 -24.93
N LEU A 14 7.92 7.19 -25.03
CA LEU A 14 7.85 8.32 -24.12
C LEU A 14 7.59 7.72 -22.72
N PHE A 15 8.61 7.11 -22.09
CA PHE A 15 8.75 7.37 -20.66
C PHE A 15 9.44 8.73 -20.66
N GLY A 16 8.74 9.85 -20.86
CA GLY A 16 7.66 10.14 -19.93
C GLY A 16 8.23 9.81 -18.57
N CYS A 17 9.21 10.59 -18.11
CA CYS A 17 9.50 10.68 -16.70
C CYS A 17 8.20 11.23 -16.11
N SER A 18 7.19 10.36 -16.01
CA SER A 18 6.08 10.53 -15.12
C SER A 18 6.80 10.58 -13.81
N ASP A 19 6.98 11.79 -13.28
CA ASP A 19 7.32 12.00 -11.89
C ASP A 19 6.57 10.92 -11.15
N LYS A 20 7.27 9.89 -10.67
CA LYS A 20 6.64 8.73 -10.04
C LYS A 20 5.68 9.33 -9.05
N ASP A 21 4.38 9.25 -9.34
CA ASP A 21 3.35 9.99 -8.63
C ASP A 21 3.68 9.82 -7.16
N SER A 22 4.14 10.91 -6.55
CA SER A 22 4.85 10.80 -5.28
C SER A 22 3.81 10.33 -4.28
N VAL A 23 3.85 9.02 -3.95
CA VAL A 23 2.81 8.39 -3.15
C VAL A 23 2.60 9.27 -1.92
N LYS A 24 1.34 9.69 -1.69
CA LYS A 24 1.07 10.77 -0.75
C LYS A 24 1.42 10.32 0.66
N LYS A 25 2.15 11.18 1.37
CA LYS A 25 2.31 11.02 2.82
C LYS A 25 0.97 11.29 3.47
N ILE A 26 0.56 10.39 4.34
CA ILE A 26 -0.71 10.47 5.06
C ILE A 26 -0.45 10.41 6.56
N GLU A 27 -1.42 10.83 7.35
CA GLU A 27 -1.40 10.81 8.82
C GLU A 27 -2.76 10.41 9.38
N PHE A 28 -2.77 9.73 10.53
CA PHE A 28 -3.99 9.49 11.29
C PHE A 28 -4.28 10.64 12.24
N ARG A 29 -5.51 11.13 12.22
CA ARG A 29 -6.03 12.07 13.22
C ARG A 29 -7.36 11.54 13.75
N LYS A 30 -7.36 11.09 15.01
CA LYS A 30 -8.55 10.51 15.68
C LYS A 30 -9.26 9.45 14.82
N GLU A 31 -8.50 8.54 14.22
CA GLU A 31 -8.96 7.43 13.34
C GLU A 31 -9.21 7.76 11.86
N ILE A 32 -9.20 9.04 11.46
CA ILE A 32 -9.36 9.43 10.06
C ILE A 32 -7.99 9.69 9.43
N ILE A 33 -7.81 9.18 8.22
CA ILE A 33 -6.61 9.39 7.41
C ILE A 33 -6.74 10.69 6.62
N TYR A 34 -5.73 11.53 6.74
CA TYR A 34 -5.58 12.77 5.97
C TYR A 34 -4.28 12.73 5.19
N THR A 35 -4.18 13.54 4.13
CA THR A 35 -2.86 13.91 3.62
C THR A 35 -2.10 14.61 4.74
N LEU A 36 -0.79 14.35 4.87
CA LEU A 36 0.06 15.02 5.85
C LEU A 36 -0.08 16.54 5.74
N ASN A 37 -0.42 17.22 6.84
CA ASN A 37 -0.70 18.66 6.91
C ASN A 37 -1.87 19.15 6.04
N GLY A 38 -2.73 18.25 5.54
CA GLY A 38 -3.93 18.60 4.79
C GLY A 38 -5.17 18.63 5.68
N ASP A 39 -6.24 19.27 5.22
CA ASP A 39 -7.47 19.46 6.03
C ASP A 39 -8.62 18.52 5.65
N ARG A 40 -8.46 17.74 4.58
CA ARG A 40 -9.52 16.87 4.04
C ARG A 40 -9.17 15.39 4.18
N PRO A 41 -10.13 14.53 4.57
CA PRO A 41 -9.91 13.10 4.59
C PRO A 41 -9.41 12.59 3.24
N TYR A 42 -8.43 11.68 3.28
CA TYR A 42 -7.72 11.25 2.08
C TYR A 42 -8.47 10.15 1.33
N THR A 43 -8.42 10.20 -0.01
CA THR A 43 -8.87 9.10 -0.88
C THR A 43 -7.76 8.79 -1.86
N GLY A 44 -7.26 7.57 -1.84
CA GLY A 44 -6.13 7.15 -2.67
C GLY A 44 -5.14 6.25 -1.92
N GLU A 45 -4.08 5.86 -2.62
CA GLU A 45 -2.91 5.17 -2.07
C GLU A 45 -2.06 6.14 -1.26
N GLY A 46 -1.69 5.78 -0.04
CA GLY A 46 -0.89 6.62 0.84
C GLY A 46 0.16 5.83 1.63
N ILE A 47 1.16 6.53 2.15
CA ILE A 47 2.20 5.99 3.02
C ILE A 47 2.19 6.72 4.36
N LEU A 48 2.14 5.93 5.43
CA LEU A 48 2.40 6.33 6.81
C LEU A 48 3.85 6.01 7.15
N TYR A 49 4.48 6.89 7.92
CA TYR A 49 5.88 6.80 8.27
C TYR A 49 6.03 6.79 9.79
N TYR A 50 6.94 5.96 10.31
CA TYR A 50 7.39 6.09 11.70
C TYR A 50 8.18 7.38 11.89
N ASP A 51 9.03 7.70 10.90
CA ASP A 51 9.89 8.88 10.87
C ASP A 51 10.28 9.25 9.42
N LYS A 52 11.25 10.14 9.25
CA LYS A 52 11.65 10.64 7.92
C LYS A 52 12.03 9.52 6.93
N ASP A 53 12.64 8.44 7.40
CA ASP A 53 13.27 7.42 6.57
C ASP A 53 12.59 6.05 6.67
N ASN A 54 11.81 5.79 7.73
CA ASN A 54 11.17 4.49 7.98
C ASN A 54 9.65 4.51 7.69
N ILE A 55 9.23 3.65 6.76
CA ILE A 55 7.81 3.44 6.43
C ILE A 55 7.15 2.58 7.51
N GLU A 56 6.03 3.04 8.05
CA GLU A 56 5.20 2.26 8.96
C GLU A 56 4.21 1.37 8.21
N SER A 57 3.47 1.96 7.29
CA SER A 57 2.45 1.24 6.52
C SER A 57 2.10 1.96 5.23
N ARG A 58 1.47 1.24 4.31
CA ARG A 58 0.97 1.80 3.06
C ARG A 58 -0.31 1.11 2.62
N GLY A 59 -1.11 1.87 1.89
CA GLY A 59 -2.11 1.37 0.95
C GLY A 59 -3.30 2.31 0.87
N TYR A 60 -4.47 1.78 0.51
CA TYR A 60 -5.58 2.60 0.05
C TYR A 60 -6.50 3.07 1.18
N SER A 61 -7.04 4.27 0.99
CA SER A 61 -8.09 4.82 1.84
C SER A 61 -9.17 5.47 0.99
N LYS A 62 -10.39 5.52 1.53
CA LYS A 62 -11.55 6.17 0.94
C LYS A 62 -12.19 7.08 1.98
N ASN A 63 -12.20 8.38 1.74
CA ASN A 63 -12.70 9.41 2.66
C ASN A 63 -12.08 9.30 4.06
N GLY A 64 -10.78 9.03 4.10
CA GLY A 64 -9.97 8.86 5.30
C GLY A 64 -10.20 7.54 6.04
N ILE A 65 -11.00 6.64 5.49
CA ILE A 65 -11.26 5.32 6.06
C ILE A 65 -10.42 4.28 5.30
N PRO A 66 -9.74 3.36 5.99
CA PRO A 66 -8.96 2.29 5.35
C PRO A 66 -9.81 1.40 4.45
N ASP A 67 -9.31 1.09 3.26
CA ASP A 67 -10.03 0.29 2.27
C ASP A 67 -9.07 -0.43 1.33
N LYS A 68 -9.44 -1.63 0.84
CA LYS A 68 -8.59 -2.50 0.00
C LYS A 68 -7.28 -2.91 0.69
N GLU A 69 -6.24 -3.21 -0.08
CA GLU A 69 -4.98 -3.75 0.44
C GLU A 69 -4.28 -2.75 1.37
N TRP A 70 -3.77 -3.29 2.48
CA TRP A 70 -2.92 -2.59 3.42
C TRP A 70 -1.75 -3.44 3.88
N ILE A 71 -0.59 -2.81 3.94
CA ILE A 71 0.69 -3.43 4.25
C ILE A 71 1.33 -2.65 5.39
N TYR A 72 1.76 -3.36 6.42
CA TYR A 72 2.48 -2.81 7.56
C TYR A 72 3.90 -3.35 7.60
N TYR A 73 4.82 -2.53 8.07
CA TYR A 73 6.23 -2.83 8.16
C TYR A 73 6.71 -2.72 9.60
N PHE A 74 7.72 -3.52 9.93
CA PHE A 74 8.55 -3.29 11.09
C PHE A 74 9.45 -2.07 10.85
N TYR A 75 10.03 -1.51 11.92
CA TYR A 75 10.91 -0.34 11.82
C TYR A 75 12.11 -0.58 10.89
N ASN A 76 12.60 -1.82 10.78
CA ASN A 76 13.66 -2.21 9.86
C ASN A 76 13.21 -2.37 8.39
N GLY A 77 11.97 -2.00 8.04
CA GLY A 77 11.41 -2.09 6.70
C GLY A 77 10.94 -3.49 6.29
N LYS A 78 11.10 -4.52 7.12
CA LYS A 78 10.55 -5.87 6.83
C LYS A 78 9.03 -5.88 6.97
N LEU A 79 8.40 -6.76 6.21
CA LEU A 79 6.94 -6.96 6.27
C LEU A 79 6.53 -7.43 7.67
N LYS A 80 5.56 -6.75 8.28
CA LYS A 80 5.00 -7.08 9.59
C LYS A 80 3.66 -7.80 9.45
N ARG A 81 2.78 -7.26 8.62
CA ARG A 81 1.52 -7.91 8.24
C ARG A 81 0.96 -7.29 6.98
N LYS A 82 0.13 -8.04 6.26
CA LYS A 82 -0.65 -7.53 5.13
C LYS A 82 -2.00 -8.21 5.02
N GLY A 83 -2.95 -7.51 4.45
CA GLY A 83 -4.30 -7.99 4.18
C GLY A 83 -5.13 -6.87 3.59
N SER A 84 -6.45 -6.97 3.69
CA SER A 84 -7.35 -5.95 3.18
C SER A 84 -8.25 -5.38 4.27
N TYR A 85 -8.65 -4.12 4.06
CA TYR A 85 -9.71 -3.46 4.79
C TYR A 85 -10.93 -3.28 3.91
N LYS A 86 -12.11 -3.25 4.54
CA LYS A 86 -13.37 -2.87 3.93
C LYS A 86 -14.13 -2.01 4.94
N ASN A 87 -14.47 -0.78 4.55
CA ASN A 87 -15.13 0.18 5.43
C ASN A 87 -14.40 0.37 6.78
N GLY A 88 -13.06 0.42 6.76
CA GLY A 88 -12.24 0.62 7.95
C GLY A 88 -12.09 -0.60 8.85
N LYS A 89 -12.59 -1.77 8.44
CA LYS A 89 -12.47 -3.02 9.18
C LYS A 89 -11.65 -4.03 8.40
N MET A 90 -10.83 -4.82 9.09
CA MET A 90 -10.08 -5.93 8.47
C MET A 90 -11.06 -6.90 7.80
N ASP A 91 -10.77 -7.28 6.56
CA ASP A 91 -11.59 -8.15 5.74
C ASP A 91 -10.72 -9.09 4.90
N GLY A 92 -11.10 -10.36 4.84
CA GLY A 92 -10.35 -11.41 4.15
C GLY A 92 -9.16 -11.94 4.95
N GLN A 93 -8.23 -12.61 4.24
CA GLN A 93 -7.05 -13.21 4.86
C GLN A 93 -5.99 -12.15 5.17
N TRP A 94 -5.54 -12.16 6.42
CA TRP A 94 -4.40 -11.41 6.91
C TRP A 94 -3.23 -12.35 7.15
N ILE A 95 -2.05 -11.96 6.67
CA ILE A 95 -0.81 -12.71 6.86
C ILE A 95 0.09 -11.90 7.79
N TYR A 96 0.59 -12.54 8.83
CA TYR A 96 1.47 -11.98 9.84
C TYR A 96 2.86 -12.58 9.71
N TYR A 97 3.87 -11.79 10.04
CA TYR A 97 5.26 -12.15 9.83
C TYR A 97 6.07 -11.84 11.09
N TYR A 98 7.02 -12.73 11.40
CA TYR A 98 8.05 -12.46 12.40
C TYR A 98 9.07 -11.45 11.89
N HIS A 99 9.87 -10.89 12.79
CA HIS A 99 11.03 -10.04 12.44
C HIS A 99 12.08 -10.78 11.58
N SER A 100 12.11 -12.12 11.61
CA SER A 100 12.93 -12.93 10.71
C SER A 100 12.50 -12.73 9.25
N GLY A 101 11.20 -12.53 9.01
CA GLY A 101 10.54 -12.50 7.70
C GLY A 101 9.72 -13.76 7.42
N GLU A 102 9.77 -14.75 8.30
CA GLU A 102 8.94 -15.96 8.21
C GLU A 102 7.47 -15.65 8.53
N ILE A 103 6.57 -16.44 7.96
CA ILE A 103 5.14 -16.32 8.25
C ILE A 103 4.90 -16.79 9.69
N GLU A 104 4.41 -15.87 10.52
CA GLU A 104 3.95 -16.16 11.87
C GLU A 104 2.60 -16.88 11.84
N GLY A 105 1.70 -16.43 10.97
CA GLY A 105 0.37 -17.01 10.87
C GLY A 105 -0.50 -16.36 9.81
N LYS A 106 -1.66 -16.98 9.57
CA LYS A 106 -2.71 -16.46 8.70
C LYS A 106 -4.02 -16.47 9.47
N VAL A 107 -4.75 -15.37 9.43
CA VAL A 107 -6.02 -15.20 10.13
C VAL A 107 -7.04 -14.64 9.14
N ASN A 108 -8.23 -15.21 9.08
CA ASN A 108 -9.31 -14.68 8.25
C ASN A 108 -10.16 -13.72 9.08
N TYR A 109 -10.50 -12.57 8.50
CA TYR A 109 -11.38 -11.59 9.13
C TYR A 109 -12.63 -11.34 8.28
N ARG A 110 -13.72 -11.03 8.96
CA ARG A 110 -14.94 -10.46 8.36
C ARG A 110 -15.47 -9.38 9.28
N ASP A 111 -15.68 -8.19 8.72
CA ASP A 111 -16.13 -7.02 9.47
C ASP A 111 -15.29 -6.77 10.74
N GLY A 112 -13.97 -6.96 10.64
CA GLY A 112 -13.01 -6.72 11.72
C GLY A 112 -12.97 -7.81 12.79
N LYS A 113 -13.73 -8.90 12.63
CA LYS A 113 -13.73 -10.04 13.55
C LYS A 113 -13.00 -11.22 12.93
N GLU A 114 -12.14 -11.85 13.71
CA GLU A 114 -11.54 -13.12 13.33
C GLU A 114 -12.63 -14.17 13.13
N ILE A 115 -12.53 -14.91 12.03
CA ILE A 115 -13.38 -16.05 11.72
C ILE A 115 -12.51 -17.30 11.62
N LYS A 116 -13.01 -18.38 12.21
CA LYS A 116 -12.40 -19.71 12.18
C LYS A 116 -12.96 -20.53 11.02
#